data_AF-A0A0F8XTL6-F1
#
_entry.id   AF-A0A0F8XTL6-F1
#
_cell.length_a   1.000
_cell.length_b   1.000
_cell.length_c   1.000
_cell.angle_alpha   90.00
_cell.angle_beta   90.00
_cell.angle_gamma   90.00
#
_symmetry.space_group_name_H-M   'P 1'
#
loop_
_entity.id
_entity.type
_entity.pdbx_description
1 polymer ?
#
loop_
_entity_poly.entity_id
_entity_poly.type
_entity_poly.pdbx_seq_one_letter_code
_entity_poly.pdbx_strand_id
1 'polypeptide(L)'
;TDRPFEEEEEYFQAVRIKDEAREVTLKMLFDRSLSQLVDYSTYKIATGTPAALLPILPAEDELSINAEHFYDHLLRSMSENRQLKNIKRKDPRTIIKKKKLSLADVVDGSSAPMIGKMLGAELLIVGKLYKKGDFFELFLKLLRVETGEVLSVVKANIDTDLGL
;
A
#
# COMPACT_ATOMS: atom_id res chain seq x y z
N THR A 1 14.74 32.46 30.83
CA THR A 1 13.47 31.76 30.56
C THR A 1 13.84 30.49 29.85
N ASP A 2 13.98 29.41 30.59
CA ASP A 2 14.42 28.10 30.06
C ASP A 2 13.19 27.22 29.99
N ARG A 3 12.75 26.88 28.77
CA ARG A 3 11.69 25.89 28.56
C ARG A 3 12.38 24.54 28.38
N PRO A 4 12.06 23.51 29.18
CA PRO A 4 12.62 22.20 28.95
C PRO A 4 12.12 21.66 27.60
N PHE A 5 13.05 21.09 26.85
CA PHE A 5 12.83 20.41 25.59
C PHE A 5 12.09 19.10 25.92
N GLU A 6 10.87 18.93 25.42
CA GLU A 6 10.18 17.63 25.46
C GLU A 6 10.84 16.75 24.38
N GLU A 7 11.76 15.88 24.81
CA GLU A 7 12.13 14.73 24.00
C GLU A 7 10.90 13.83 23.89
N GLU A 8 10.32 13.72 22.68
CA GLU A 8 9.36 12.67 22.36
C GLU A 8 10.08 11.32 22.50
N GLU A 9 9.97 10.69 23.66
CA GLU A 9 10.56 9.37 23.90
C GLU A 9 9.92 8.34 22.95
N GLU A 10 10.73 7.80 22.03
CA GLU A 10 10.39 6.61 21.25
C GLU A 10 10.34 5.38 22.19
N TYR A 11 9.19 5.14 22.80
CA TYR A 11 9.01 3.96 23.65
C TYR A 11 8.79 2.70 22.81
N PHE A 12 9.54 1.64 23.12
CA PHE A 12 9.20 0.28 22.70
C PHE A 12 8.26 -0.34 23.74
N GLN A 13 7.00 -0.57 23.36
CA GLN A 13 6.01 -1.25 24.20
C GLN A 13 6.05 -2.77 23.96
N ALA A 14 6.15 -3.55 25.02
CA ALA A 14 5.95 -5.00 24.95
C ALA A 14 4.44 -5.31 24.88
N VAL A 15 4.00 -5.90 23.76
CA VAL A 15 2.60 -6.29 23.51
C VAL A 15 2.37 -7.77 23.78
N ARG A 16 1.09 -8.17 23.87
CA ARG A 16 0.69 -9.57 24.12
C ARG A 16 0.98 -10.43 22.89
N ILE A 17 1.23 -11.72 23.09
CA ILE A 17 1.48 -12.72 22.02
C ILE A 17 0.39 -12.70 20.93
N LYS A 18 -0.87 -12.40 21.29
CA LYS A 18 -1.97 -12.28 20.32
C LYS A 18 -1.73 -11.17 19.30
N ASP A 19 -1.21 -10.02 19.72
CA ASP A 19 -0.95 -8.87 18.84
C ASP A 19 0.25 -9.16 17.92
N GLU A 20 1.29 -9.81 18.46
CA GLU A 20 2.40 -10.32 17.66
C GLU A 20 1.92 -11.30 16.57
N ALA A 21 0.99 -12.20 16.89
CA ALA A 21 0.42 -13.13 15.92
C ALA A 21 -0.37 -12.39 14.81
N ARG A 22 -1.08 -11.31 15.14
CA ARG A 22 -1.79 -10.47 14.14
C ARG A 22 -0.81 -9.82 13.18
N GLU A 23 0.25 -9.21 13.71
CA GLU A 23 1.32 -8.57 12.94
C GLU A 23 2.00 -9.54 11.97
N VAL A 24 2.35 -10.73 12.46
CA VAL A 24 2.96 -11.80 11.66
C VAL A 24 1.99 -12.27 10.56
N THR A 25 0.71 -12.40 10.87
CA THR A 25 -0.33 -12.81 9.91
C THR A 25 -0.48 -11.80 8.78
N LEU A 26 -0.61 -10.51 9.12
CA LEU A 26 -0.70 -9.43 8.12
C LEU A 26 0.56 -9.36 7.26
N LYS A 27 1.74 -9.51 7.87
CA LYS A 27 3.01 -9.54 7.14
C LYS A 27 3.04 -10.68 6.11
N MET A 28 2.73 -11.91 6.53
CA MET A 28 2.70 -13.07 5.63
C MET A 28 1.71 -12.87 4.48
N LEU A 29 0.54 -12.31 4.76
CA LEU A 29 -0.48 -12.03 3.76
C LEU A 29 0.00 -11.02 2.72
N PHE A 30 0.59 -9.91 3.16
CA PHE A 30 1.04 -8.86 2.25
C PHE A 30 2.31 -9.23 1.49
N ASP A 31 3.24 -9.97 2.10
CA ASP A 31 4.42 -10.52 1.40
C ASP A 31 3.99 -11.45 0.24
N ARG A 32 3.00 -12.32 0.50
CA ARG A 32 2.39 -13.18 -0.53
C ARG A 32 1.65 -12.38 -1.58
N SER A 33 0.86 -11.38 -1.18
CA SER A 33 0.10 -10.55 -2.10
C SER A 33 1.00 -9.78 -3.07
N LEU A 34 2.11 -9.22 -2.57
CA LEU A 34 3.13 -8.56 -3.38
C LEU A 34 3.81 -9.53 -4.35
N SER A 35 4.15 -10.73 -3.88
CA SER A 35 4.75 -11.77 -4.74
C SER A 35 3.79 -12.17 -5.86
N GLN A 36 2.52 -12.40 -5.54
CA GLN A 36 1.49 -12.75 -6.53
C GLN A 36 1.25 -11.63 -7.56
N LEU A 37 1.32 -10.35 -7.16
CA LEU A 37 1.23 -9.26 -8.13
C LEU A 37 2.36 -9.33 -9.18
N VAL A 38 3.58 -9.67 -8.75
CA VAL A 38 4.73 -9.81 -9.66
C VAL A 38 4.63 -11.10 -10.48
N ASP A 39 4.33 -12.23 -9.82
CA ASP A 39 4.30 -13.56 -10.44
C ASP A 39 3.18 -13.70 -11.48
N TYR A 40 2.03 -13.07 -11.26
CA TYR A 40 0.89 -13.09 -12.18
C TYR A 40 0.84 -11.90 -13.13
N SER A 41 1.90 -11.08 -13.16
CA SER A 41 2.01 -9.98 -14.10
C SER A 41 2.00 -10.50 -15.55
N THR A 42 1.17 -9.88 -16.39
CA THR A 42 1.18 -10.10 -17.85
C THR A 42 2.46 -9.57 -18.52
N TYR A 43 3.26 -8.80 -17.79
CA TYR A 43 4.53 -8.23 -18.22
C TYR A 43 5.70 -8.75 -17.38
N LYS A 44 6.84 -9.02 -18.01
CA LYS A 44 8.04 -9.47 -17.29
C LYS A 44 8.63 -8.33 -16.47
N ILE A 45 8.63 -8.48 -15.15
CA ILE A 45 9.18 -7.50 -14.21
C ILE A 45 10.58 -7.96 -13.80
N ALA A 46 11.55 -7.06 -13.91
CA ALA A 46 12.92 -7.33 -13.47
C ALA A 46 13.03 -7.10 -11.95
N THR A 47 13.87 -7.87 -11.28
CA THR A 47 14.20 -7.63 -9.87
C THR A 47 14.75 -6.21 -9.69
N GLY A 48 14.20 -5.48 -8.73
CA GLY A 48 14.58 -4.11 -8.43
C GLY A 48 13.93 -3.06 -9.33
N THR A 49 12.92 -3.42 -10.14
CA THR A 49 12.12 -2.44 -10.88
C THR A 49 11.53 -1.40 -9.92
N PRO A 50 11.71 -0.09 -10.19
CA PRO A 50 11.17 0.99 -9.38
C PRO A 50 9.64 0.94 -9.30
N ALA A 51 9.11 0.81 -8.09
CA ALA A 51 7.67 0.76 -7.84
C ALA A 51 7.30 1.72 -6.70
N ALA A 52 6.09 2.29 -6.78
CA ALA A 52 5.49 3.03 -5.68
C ALA A 52 4.15 2.40 -5.27
N LEU A 53 3.91 2.38 -3.96
CA LEU A 53 2.61 2.07 -3.38
C LEU A 53 1.82 3.36 -3.18
N LEU A 54 0.57 3.38 -3.63
CA LEU A 54 -0.36 4.49 -3.38
C LEU A 54 -1.26 4.20 -2.18
N PRO A 55 -1.83 5.24 -1.55
CA PRO A 55 -2.85 5.07 -0.51
C PRO A 55 -3.96 4.12 -0.98
N ILE A 56 -4.44 3.27 -0.08
CA ILE A 56 -5.56 2.38 -0.37
C ILE A 56 -6.83 3.22 -0.39
N LEU A 57 -7.62 3.08 -1.45
CA LEU A 57 -8.92 3.72 -1.57
C LEU A 57 -9.96 2.94 -0.75
N PRO A 58 -10.53 3.51 0.32
CA PRO A 58 -11.67 2.88 0.96
C PRO A 58 -12.90 2.95 0.04
N ALA A 59 -13.72 1.90 0.02
CA ALA A 59 -14.99 1.90 -0.69
C ALA A 59 -16.03 2.80 -0.01
N GLU A 60 -15.91 2.95 1.32
CA GLU A 60 -16.80 3.71 2.19
C GLU A 60 -15.95 4.45 3.23
N ASP A 61 -16.34 5.67 3.62
CA ASP A 61 -15.53 6.54 4.49
C ASP A 61 -15.19 5.89 5.84
N GLU A 62 -16.07 5.05 6.38
CA GLU A 62 -15.84 4.30 7.63
C GLU A 62 -14.64 3.34 7.56
N LEU A 63 -14.22 2.94 6.37
CA LEU A 63 -13.08 2.05 6.15
C LEU A 63 -11.75 2.80 6.10
N SER A 64 -11.73 4.13 6.19
CA SER A 64 -10.51 4.94 6.00
C SER A 64 -9.40 4.57 6.96
N ILE A 65 -9.71 4.39 8.24
CA ILE A 65 -8.72 4.02 9.27
C ILE A 65 -8.12 2.63 8.98
N ASN A 66 -8.98 1.68 8.59
CA ASN A 66 -8.54 0.33 8.20
C ASN A 66 -7.72 0.34 6.90
N ALA A 67 -8.08 1.19 5.93
CA ALA A 67 -7.33 1.37 4.70
C ALA A 67 -5.93 1.95 4.95
N GLU A 68 -5.81 2.91 5.87
CA GLU A 68 -4.51 3.45 6.30
C GLU A 68 -3.68 2.40 7.03
N HIS A 69 -4.29 1.66 7.95
CA HIS A 69 -3.64 0.57 8.66
C HIS A 69 -3.06 -0.49 7.72
N PHE A 70 -3.85 -1.01 6.79
CA PHE A 70 -3.38 -1.99 5.81
C PHE A 70 -2.36 -1.42 4.83
N TYR A 71 -2.44 -0.13 4.50
CA TYR A 71 -1.44 0.55 3.69
C TYR A 71 -0.07 0.55 4.38
N ASP A 72 -0.01 0.82 5.68
CA ASP A 72 1.26 0.83 6.42
C ASP A 72 1.88 -0.57 6.52
N HIS A 73 1.08 -1.61 6.75
CA HIS A 73 1.56 -2.99 6.70
C HIS A 73 2.07 -3.39 5.31
N LEU A 74 1.34 -3.03 4.26
CA LEU A 74 1.75 -3.30 2.88
C LEU A 74 3.02 -2.54 2.51
N LEU A 75 3.19 -1.31 2.98
CA LEU A 75 4.38 -0.49 2.77
C LEU A 75 5.60 -1.08 3.50
N ARG A 76 5.42 -1.63 4.70
CA ARG A 76 6.45 -2.39 5.44
C ARG A 76 6.88 -3.61 4.64
N SER A 77 5.94 -4.45 4.23
CA SER A 77 6.19 -5.62 3.38
C SER A 77 6.89 -5.27 2.07
N MET A 78 6.47 -4.18 1.40
CA MET A 78 7.11 -3.71 0.17
C MET A 78 8.54 -3.20 0.39
N SER A 79 8.82 -2.60 1.54
CA SER A 79 10.17 -2.10 1.87
C SER A 79 11.16 -3.24 2.13
N GLU A 80 10.68 -4.40 2.55
CA GLU A 80 11.48 -5.62 2.76
C GLU A 80 11.55 -6.52 1.52
N ASN A 81 10.66 -6.29 0.56
CA ASN A 81 10.59 -7.04 -0.69
C ASN A 81 11.77 -6.70 -1.61
N ARG A 82 12.46 -7.73 -2.13
CA ARG A 82 13.62 -7.55 -3.03
C ARG A 82 13.25 -7.52 -4.52
N GLN A 83 12.06 -7.96 -4.90
CA GLN A 83 11.60 -8.01 -6.29
C GLN A 83 11.27 -6.62 -6.81
N LEU A 84 10.69 -5.76 -5.97
CA LEU A 84 10.34 -4.38 -6.30
C LEU A 84 11.21 -3.40 -5.51
N LYS A 85 11.71 -2.37 -6.18
CA LYS A 85 12.42 -1.29 -5.49
C LYS A 85 11.43 -0.21 -5.08
N ASN A 86 11.09 -0.17 -3.79
CA ASN A 86 10.22 0.87 -3.24
C ASN A 86 10.87 2.25 -3.38
N ILE A 87 10.26 3.14 -4.17
CA ILE A 87 10.72 4.51 -4.31
C ILE A 87 10.08 5.41 -3.24
N LYS A 88 10.92 6.17 -2.54
CA LYS A 88 10.49 7.11 -1.49
C LYS A 88 10.79 8.56 -1.86
N ARG A 89 10.86 8.88 -3.16
CA ARG A 89 11.30 10.21 -3.64
C ARG A 89 10.39 11.35 -3.16
N LYS A 90 9.08 11.09 -3.06
CA LYS A 90 8.04 12.04 -2.67
C LYS A 90 6.87 11.28 -2.07
N ASP A 91 6.14 11.91 -1.15
CA ASP A 91 4.89 11.37 -0.62
C ASP A 91 3.79 11.36 -1.72
N PRO A 92 3.23 10.19 -2.07
CA PRO A 92 2.16 10.09 -3.06
C PRO A 92 0.91 10.91 -2.70
N ARG A 93 0.55 11.01 -1.41
CA ARG A 93 -0.63 11.77 -0.94
C ARG A 93 -0.49 13.25 -1.32
N THR A 94 0.69 13.80 -1.06
CA THR A 94 1.04 15.18 -1.42
C THR A 94 0.97 15.42 -2.93
N ILE A 95 1.42 14.47 -3.76
CA ILE A 95 1.40 14.62 -5.23
C ILE A 95 -0.04 14.63 -5.77
N ILE A 96 -0.86 13.66 -5.35
CA ILE A 96 -2.26 13.54 -5.76
C ILE A 96 -3.01 14.84 -5.42
N LYS A 97 -2.86 15.34 -4.18
CA LYS A 97 -3.48 16.59 -3.72
C LYS A 97 -3.04 17.80 -4.56
N LYS A 98 -1.73 17.96 -4.81
CA LYS A 98 -1.19 19.08 -5.61
C LYS A 98 -1.68 19.08 -7.05
N LYS A 99 -1.96 17.89 -7.61
CA LYS A 99 -2.48 17.74 -8.97
C LYS A 99 -4.00 17.81 -9.05
N LYS A 100 -4.70 18.01 -7.93
CA LYS A 100 -6.17 18.04 -7.86
C LYS A 100 -6.80 16.79 -8.49
N LEU A 101 -6.12 15.65 -8.36
CA LEU A 101 -6.62 14.35 -8.81
C LEU A 101 -7.37 13.67 -7.68
N SER A 102 -8.35 12.83 -8.03
CA SER A 102 -8.93 11.90 -7.06
C SER A 102 -8.06 10.64 -6.98
N LEU A 103 -8.05 9.99 -5.82
CA LEU A 103 -7.40 8.68 -5.68
C LEU A 103 -8.09 7.61 -6.54
N ALA A 104 -9.41 7.73 -6.74
CA ALA A 104 -10.19 6.84 -7.60
C ALA A 104 -9.69 6.85 -9.04
N ASP A 105 -9.42 8.02 -9.63
CA ASP A 105 -8.88 8.15 -10.99
C ASP A 105 -7.54 7.41 -11.14
N VAL A 106 -6.73 7.37 -10.08
CA VAL A 106 -5.44 6.67 -10.10
C VAL A 106 -5.63 5.17 -9.95
N VAL A 107 -6.56 4.72 -9.10
CA VAL A 107 -6.90 3.30 -8.89
C VAL A 107 -7.55 2.67 -10.13
N ASP A 108 -8.26 3.47 -10.93
CA ASP A 108 -8.85 3.07 -12.20
C ASP A 108 -7.87 3.19 -13.38
N GLY A 109 -6.65 3.67 -13.13
CA GLY A 109 -5.55 3.69 -14.09
C GLY A 109 -5.48 4.92 -15.00
N SER A 110 -6.54 5.74 -15.06
CA SER A 110 -6.60 6.92 -15.94
C SER A 110 -5.51 7.96 -15.63
N SER A 111 -5.14 8.09 -14.35
CA SER A 111 -4.14 9.03 -13.87
C SER A 111 -2.82 8.38 -13.42
N ALA A 112 -2.72 7.04 -13.51
CA ALA A 112 -1.56 6.27 -13.07
C ALA A 112 -0.25 6.67 -13.79
N PRO A 113 -0.22 6.87 -15.13
CA PRO A 113 1.00 7.31 -15.82
C PRO A 113 1.56 8.64 -15.30
N MET A 114 0.68 9.62 -15.02
CA MET A 114 1.12 10.93 -14.54
C MET A 114 1.69 10.83 -13.12
N ILE A 115 0.98 10.17 -12.21
CA ILE A 115 1.42 10.01 -10.81
C ILE A 115 2.73 9.21 -10.73
N GLY A 116 2.82 8.10 -11.46
CA GLY A 116 4.01 7.24 -11.48
C GLY A 116 5.25 7.99 -11.96
N LYS A 117 5.15 8.74 -13.07
CA LYS A 117 6.26 9.56 -13.58
C LYS A 117 6.74 10.60 -12.56
N MET A 118 5.81 11.24 -11.84
CA MET A 118 6.16 12.24 -10.82
C MET A 118 6.85 11.65 -9.59
N LEU A 119 6.49 10.42 -9.23
CA LEU A 119 7.14 9.63 -8.17
C LEU A 119 8.49 9.06 -8.64
N GLY A 120 8.68 8.91 -9.96
CA GLY A 120 9.82 8.20 -10.55
C GLY A 120 9.66 6.69 -10.52
N ALA A 121 8.41 6.22 -10.59
CA ALA A 121 8.04 4.80 -10.62
C ALA A 121 7.89 4.31 -12.06
N GLU A 122 8.27 3.07 -12.29
CA GLU A 122 7.93 2.32 -13.50
C GLU A 122 6.66 1.48 -13.30
N LEU A 123 6.42 1.08 -12.05
CA LEU A 123 5.23 0.35 -11.62
C LEU A 123 4.49 1.10 -10.50
N LEU A 124 3.18 0.96 -10.47
CA LEU A 124 2.33 1.43 -9.37
C LEU A 124 1.56 0.27 -8.78
N ILE A 125 1.55 0.20 -7.45
CA ILE A 125 0.62 -0.66 -6.71
C ILE A 125 -0.48 0.25 -6.16
N VAL A 126 -1.71 -0.08 -6.48
CA VAL A 126 -2.90 0.63 -6.00
C VAL A 126 -3.85 -0.36 -5.35
N GLY A 127 -4.60 0.10 -4.36
CA GLY A 127 -5.50 -0.75 -3.60
C GLY A 127 -6.89 -0.15 -3.47
N LYS A 128 -7.91 -1.01 -3.41
CA LYS A 128 -9.26 -0.63 -2.98
C LYS A 128 -9.77 -1.60 -1.91
N LEU A 129 -10.25 -1.05 -0.80
CA LEU A 129 -10.71 -1.80 0.37
C LEU A 129 -12.23 -1.81 0.44
N TYR A 130 -12.80 -2.99 0.61
CA TYR A 130 -14.23 -3.20 0.86
C TYR A 130 -14.40 -3.97 2.18
N LYS A 131 -15.59 -3.90 2.76
CA LYS A 131 -16.00 -4.77 3.86
C LYS A 131 -17.16 -5.66 3.41
N LYS A 132 -17.10 -6.95 3.72
CA LYS A 132 -18.09 -7.95 3.34
C LYS A 132 -18.26 -8.96 4.47
N GLY A 133 -19.29 -8.77 5.30
CA GLY A 133 -19.50 -9.58 6.49
C GLY A 133 -18.31 -9.44 7.44
N ASP A 134 -17.72 -10.58 7.81
CA ASP A 134 -16.61 -10.69 8.77
C ASP A 134 -15.22 -10.56 8.11
N PHE A 135 -15.17 -10.11 6.86
CA PHE A 135 -13.92 -9.92 6.13
C PHE A 135 -13.84 -8.54 5.48
N PHE A 136 -12.64 -7.99 5.45
CA PHE A 136 -12.27 -6.99 4.46
C PHE A 136 -11.81 -7.68 3.17
N GLU A 137 -12.25 -7.17 2.02
CA GLU A 137 -11.72 -7.56 0.71
C GLU A 137 -10.82 -6.43 0.19
N LEU A 138 -9.51 -6.65 0.19
CA LEU A 138 -8.52 -5.73 -0.37
C LEU A 138 -8.14 -6.19 -1.78
N PHE A 139 -8.54 -5.41 -2.78
CA PHE A 139 -8.10 -5.60 -4.16
C PHE A 139 -6.86 -4.76 -4.42
N LEU A 140 -5.74 -5.42 -4.70
CA LEU A 140 -4.51 -4.79 -5.13
C LEU A 140 -4.36 -4.95 -6.65
N LYS A 141 -3.96 -3.89 -7.34
CA LYS A 141 -3.64 -3.91 -8.76
C LYS A 141 -2.20 -3.45 -8.96
N LEU A 142 -1.49 -4.11 -9.86
CA LEU A 142 -0.19 -3.65 -10.35
C LEU A 142 -0.38 -2.98 -11.71
N LEU A 143 0.09 -1.76 -11.86
CA LEU A 143 -0.04 -0.97 -13.09
C LEU A 143 1.32 -0.64 -13.68
N ARG A 144 1.40 -0.67 -15.01
CA ARG A 144 2.55 -0.18 -15.77
C ARG A 144 2.42 1.32 -15.98
N VAL A 145 3.37 2.11 -15.46
CA VAL A 145 3.30 3.58 -15.53
C VAL A 145 3.40 4.09 -16.97
N GLU A 146 4.14 3.40 -17.83
CA GLU A 146 4.32 3.82 -19.21
C GLU A 146 2.99 3.86 -19.99
N THR A 147 2.13 2.86 -19.78
CA THR A 147 0.91 2.64 -20.57
C THR A 147 -0.39 2.86 -19.78
N GLY A 148 -0.33 2.81 -18.44
CA GLY A 148 -1.52 2.79 -17.58
C GLY A 148 -2.21 1.42 -17.50
N GLU A 149 -1.64 0.39 -18.14
CA GLU A 149 -2.20 -0.95 -18.17
C GLU A 149 -2.14 -1.63 -16.80
N VAL A 150 -3.20 -2.38 -16.46
CA VAL A 150 -3.20 -3.28 -15.30
C VAL A 150 -2.52 -4.59 -15.67
N LEU A 151 -1.39 -4.87 -15.02
CA LEU A 151 -0.57 -6.05 -15.26
C LEU A 151 -1.06 -7.27 -14.49
N SER A 152 -1.61 -7.06 -13.30
CA SER A 152 -2.15 -8.12 -12.45
C SER A 152 -3.08 -7.55 -11.39
N VAL A 153 -3.93 -8.42 -10.85
CA VAL A 153 -4.84 -8.11 -9.75
C VAL A 153 -4.78 -9.25 -8.74
N VAL A 154 -4.67 -8.90 -7.46
CA VAL A 154 -4.70 -9.83 -6.33
C VAL A 154 -5.80 -9.40 -5.37
N LYS A 155 -6.54 -10.37 -4.84
CA LYS A 155 -7.51 -10.16 -3.77
C LYS A 155 -6.98 -10.77 -2.48
N ALA A 156 -6.84 -9.95 -1.45
CA ALA A 156 -6.58 -10.40 -0.09
C ALA A 156 -7.87 -10.32 0.72
N ASN A 157 -8.30 -11.46 1.28
CA ASN A 157 -9.38 -11.50 2.27
C ASN A 157 -8.73 -11.40 3.65
N ILE A 158 -9.12 -10.39 4.43
CA ILE A 158 -8.55 -10.09 5.74
C ILE A 158 -9.69 -10.23 6.75
N ASP A 159 -9.53 -11.09 7.75
CA ASP A 159 -10.49 -11.19 8.84
C ASP A 159 -10.65 -9.84 9.54
N THR A 160 -11.87 -9.44 9.91
CA THR A 160 -12.10 -8.14 10.57
C THR A 160 -11.36 -8.01 11.90
N ASP A 161 -11.04 -9.12 12.57
CA ASP A 161 -10.22 -9.12 13.79
C ASP A 161 -8.77 -8.71 13.54
N LEU A 162 -8.33 -8.63 12.28
CA LEU A 162 -7.02 -8.11 11.91
C LEU A 162 -7.04 -6.59 11.63
N GLY A 163 -8.22 -5.96 11.55
CA GLY A 163 -8.37 -4.51 11.41
C GLY A 163 -8.32 -3.73 12.73
N LEU A 164 -8.48 -2.41 12.63
CA LEU A 164 -8.64 -1.47 13.75
C LEU A 164 -10.12 -1.29 14.11
#